data_AF-A0A3D2QGV2-F1
#
_entry.id   AF-A0A3D2QGV2-F1
#
_cell.length_a   1.000
_cell.length_b   1.000
_cell.length_c   1.000
_cell.angle_alpha   90.00
_cell.angle_beta   90.00
_cell.angle_gamma   90.00
#
_symmetry.space_group_name_H-M   'P 1'
#
loop_
_entity.id
_entity.type
_entity.pdbx_description
1 polymer ?
#
loop_
_entity_poly.entity_id
_entity_poly.type
_entity_poly.pdbx_seq_one_letter_code
_entity_poly.pdbx_strand_id
1 'polypeptide(L)'
;SKNRQPWHFTVLQGDAKTDFADTMEKGLNLEVKAHQPFLPKSLALINGAFTSARIVRQAPVLILATNELAVAADFKAGLDTDDRIAELCNIQSIGAAMENMILEAQERGLGTLWLGDIFFAYPELAEWTAAHDGGHGMLVAALCVGYAGEAPKARARKGFADCVTFLR
;
A
#
# COMPACT_ATOMS: atom_id res chain seq x y z
N SER A 1 21.33 -3.81 -5.94
CA SER A 1 20.84 -5.19 -5.77
C SER A 1 21.94 -6.06 -5.16
N LYS A 2 21.73 -6.58 -3.96
CA LYS A 2 22.61 -7.51 -3.20
C LYS A 2 21.77 -8.49 -2.35
N ASN A 3 20.61 -8.91 -2.85
CA ASN A 3 19.62 -9.69 -2.08
C ASN A 3 19.22 -9.04 -0.73
N ARG A 4 18.91 -7.73 -0.76
CA ARG A 4 18.64 -6.95 0.46
C ARG A 4 17.34 -7.33 1.17
N GLN A 5 16.37 -7.90 0.45
CA GLN A 5 15.06 -8.31 0.98
C GLN A 5 14.41 -7.19 1.84
N PRO A 6 14.17 -5.99 1.28
CA PRO A 6 13.75 -4.82 2.04
C PRO A 6 12.31 -4.90 2.58
N TRP A 7 11.60 -5.99 2.30
CA TRP A 7 10.20 -6.16 2.67
C TRP A 7 10.07 -6.85 4.02
N HIS A 8 9.11 -6.40 4.82
CA HIS A 8 8.49 -7.20 5.87
C HIS A 8 6.97 -7.22 5.64
N PHE A 9 6.34 -8.33 5.98
CA PHE A 9 4.91 -8.56 5.72
C PHE A 9 4.15 -8.92 6.99
N THR A 10 3.24 -8.04 7.40
CA THR A 10 2.37 -8.25 8.56
C THR A 10 1.00 -8.74 8.08
N VAL A 11 0.56 -9.91 8.55
CA VAL A 11 -0.73 -10.50 8.16
C VAL A 11 -1.78 -10.18 9.22
N LEU A 12 -2.85 -9.50 8.82
CA LEU A 12 -3.97 -9.12 9.66
C LEU A 12 -5.23 -9.94 9.32
N GLN A 13 -5.84 -10.49 10.37
CA GLN A 13 -7.08 -11.24 10.32
C GLN A 13 -7.97 -10.88 11.52
N GLY A 14 -9.26 -11.20 11.45
CA GLY A 14 -10.19 -11.00 12.56
C GLY A 14 -10.19 -9.55 13.08
N ASP A 15 -10.08 -9.39 14.40
CA ASP A 15 -10.20 -8.10 15.08
C ASP A 15 -9.10 -7.11 14.69
N ALA A 16 -7.86 -7.57 14.48
CA ALA A 16 -6.76 -6.69 14.09
C ALA A 16 -7.03 -5.98 12.75
N LYS A 17 -7.66 -6.68 11.80
CA LYS A 17 -8.05 -6.10 10.51
C LYS A 17 -9.26 -5.16 10.65
N THR A 18 -10.19 -5.46 11.55
CA THR A 18 -11.31 -4.57 11.86
C THR A 18 -10.81 -3.27 12.46
N ASP A 19 -9.89 -3.34 13.43
CA ASP A 19 -9.27 -2.19 14.06
C ASP A 19 -8.42 -1.36 13.07
N PHE A 20 -7.68 -2.02 12.18
CA PHE A 20 -7.00 -1.34 11.07
C PHE A 20 -7.98 -0.59 10.16
N ALA A 21 -9.12 -1.20 9.82
CA ALA A 21 -10.14 -0.55 9.00
C ALA A 21 -10.79 0.65 9.70
N ASP A 22 -11.07 0.53 11.00
CA ASP A 22 -11.57 1.63 11.84
C ASP A 22 -10.57 2.79 11.90
N THR A 23 -9.28 2.46 12.07
CA THR A 23 -8.19 3.43 12.06
C THR A 23 -8.05 4.10 10.69
N MET A 24 -8.14 3.35 9.60
CA MET A 24 -8.15 3.90 8.24
C MET A 24 -9.30 4.89 8.07
N GLU A 25 -10.53 4.50 8.42
CA GLU A 25 -11.71 5.35 8.31
C GLU A 25 -11.59 6.63 9.17
N LYS A 26 -11.04 6.51 10.38
CA LYS A 26 -10.72 7.68 11.23
C LYS A 26 -9.73 8.62 10.53
N GLY A 27 -8.62 8.11 10.01
CA GLY A 27 -7.61 8.92 9.32
C GLY A 27 -8.16 9.62 8.08
N LEU A 28 -8.99 8.93 7.29
CA LEU A 28 -9.68 9.54 6.15
C LEU A 28 -10.59 10.70 6.57
N ASN A 29 -11.34 10.55 7.66
CA ASN A 29 -12.19 11.61 8.18
C ASN A 29 -11.39 12.80 8.70
N LEU A 30 -10.21 12.58 9.27
CA LEU A 30 -9.28 13.63 9.69
C LEU A 30 -8.70 14.36 8.47
N GLU A 31 -8.27 13.61 7.46
CA GLU A 31 -7.74 14.13 6.20
C GLU A 31 -8.75 15.06 5.49
N VAL A 32 -10.03 14.69 5.43
CA VAL A 32 -11.10 15.54 4.87
C VAL A 32 -11.26 16.87 5.61
N LYS A 33 -11.10 16.86 6.94
CA LYS A 33 -11.33 18.03 7.81
C LYS A 33 -10.09 18.88 8.00
N ALA A 34 -8.92 18.38 7.64
CA ALA A 34 -7.65 19.03 7.91
C ALA A 34 -7.53 20.35 7.11
N HIS A 35 -7.03 21.39 7.79
CA HIS A 35 -6.63 22.62 7.10
C HIS A 35 -5.42 22.37 6.17
N GLN A 36 -4.54 21.44 6.58
CA GLN A 36 -3.38 20.99 5.81
C GLN A 36 -3.39 19.46 5.75
N PRO A 37 -4.12 18.86 4.79
CA PRO A 37 -4.15 17.42 4.60
C PRO A 37 -2.77 16.89 4.18
N PHE A 38 -2.55 15.59 4.39
CA PHE A 38 -1.33 14.88 4.02
C PHE A 38 -1.14 14.79 2.50
N LEU A 39 -2.23 14.56 1.75
CA LEU A 39 -2.26 14.50 0.28
C LEU A 39 -3.16 15.60 -0.34
N PRO A 40 -2.83 16.89 -0.18
CA PRO A 40 -3.70 18.00 -0.59
C PRO A 40 -4.04 17.98 -2.09
N LYS A 41 -3.10 17.54 -2.93
CA LYS A 41 -3.27 17.49 -4.39
C LYS A 41 -4.14 16.31 -4.85
N SER A 42 -4.34 15.31 -3.99
CA SER A 42 -5.07 14.08 -4.31
C SER A 42 -6.44 14.02 -3.63
N LEU A 43 -6.84 15.05 -2.88
CA LEU A 43 -8.07 15.05 -2.07
C LEU A 43 -9.33 14.74 -2.90
N ALA A 44 -9.37 15.12 -4.18
CA ALA A 44 -10.47 14.79 -5.08
C ALA A 44 -10.70 13.27 -5.26
N LEU A 45 -9.71 12.43 -4.92
CA LEU A 45 -9.75 10.98 -5.04
C LEU A 45 -10.11 10.28 -3.71
N ILE A 46 -10.25 11.02 -2.59
CA ILE A 46 -10.40 10.45 -1.25
C ILE A 46 -11.63 9.55 -1.07
N ASN A 47 -12.69 9.77 -1.86
CA ASN A 47 -13.88 8.90 -1.86
C ASN A 47 -13.54 7.45 -2.26
N GLY A 48 -12.51 7.26 -3.10
CA GLY A 48 -11.95 5.94 -3.41
C GLY A 48 -11.39 5.25 -2.16
N ALA A 49 -10.69 6.01 -1.31
CA ALA A 49 -10.10 5.49 -0.08
C ALA A 49 -11.15 5.05 0.95
N PHE A 50 -12.30 5.73 1.05
CA PHE A 50 -13.42 5.25 1.88
C PHE A 50 -13.98 3.92 1.36
N THR A 51 -14.02 3.74 0.04
CA THR A 51 -14.38 2.44 -0.56
C THR A 51 -13.36 1.38 -0.19
N SER A 52 -12.06 1.71 -0.25
CA SER A 52 -10.98 0.84 0.17
C SER A 52 -11.07 0.44 1.65
N ALA A 53 -11.39 1.35 2.57
CA ALA A 53 -11.58 1.04 3.99
C ALA A 53 -12.71 0.00 4.21
N ARG A 54 -13.82 0.14 3.46
CA ARG A 54 -14.90 -0.86 3.47
C ARG A 54 -14.44 -2.22 2.93
N ILE A 55 -13.63 -2.24 1.88
CA ILE A 55 -13.07 -3.49 1.32
C ILE A 55 -12.12 -4.15 2.33
N VAL A 56 -11.26 -3.39 3.00
CA VAL A 56 -10.39 -3.91 4.07
C VAL A 56 -11.23 -4.58 5.16
N ARG A 57 -12.34 -3.96 5.58
CA ARG A 57 -13.24 -4.54 6.58
C ARG A 57 -13.89 -5.85 6.12
N GLN A 58 -14.18 -5.99 4.82
CA GLN A 58 -14.85 -7.16 4.25
C GLN A 58 -13.89 -8.30 3.87
N ALA A 59 -12.68 -7.98 3.40
CA ALA A 59 -11.70 -8.99 2.97
C ALA A 59 -11.33 -9.92 4.14
N PRO A 60 -11.15 -11.23 3.95
CA PRO A 60 -10.81 -12.13 5.05
C PRO A 60 -9.38 -11.91 5.57
N VAL A 61 -8.46 -11.44 4.71
CA VAL A 61 -7.06 -11.18 5.05
C VAL A 61 -6.64 -9.81 4.49
N LEU A 62 -5.85 -9.08 5.29
CA LEU A 62 -5.10 -7.91 4.86
C LEU A 62 -3.61 -8.17 5.14
N ILE A 63 -2.75 -7.98 4.15
CA ILE A 63 -1.30 -8.06 4.30
C ILE A 63 -0.75 -6.64 4.21
N LEU A 64 -0.07 -6.17 5.25
CA LEU A 64 0.69 -4.93 5.22
C LEU A 64 2.09 -5.23 4.68
N ALA A 65 2.62 -4.35 3.84
CA ALA A 65 4.00 -4.40 3.39
C ALA A 65 4.74 -3.18 3.92
N THR A 66 5.82 -3.42 4.66
CA THR A 66 6.71 -2.38 5.15
C THR A 66 8.07 -2.46 4.45
N ASN A 67 8.69 -1.29 4.23
CA ASN A 67 10.09 -1.17 3.87
C ASN A 67 10.92 -1.17 5.14
N GLU A 68 11.45 -2.34 5.51
CA GLU A 68 12.24 -2.55 6.73
C GLU A 68 13.59 -1.84 6.68
N LEU A 69 14.05 -1.53 5.46
CA LEU A 69 15.29 -0.78 5.23
C LEU A 69 15.01 0.70 4.92
N ALA A 70 13.85 1.21 5.33
CA ALA A 70 13.53 2.61 5.16
C ALA A 70 14.49 3.49 5.96
N VAL A 71 15.13 4.45 5.29
CA VAL A 71 16.06 5.40 5.93
C VAL A 71 15.30 6.42 6.77
N ALA A 72 14.12 6.83 6.31
CA ALA A 72 13.22 7.72 7.04
C ALA A 72 11.75 7.34 6.78
N ALA A 73 10.97 7.19 7.85
CA ALA A 73 9.53 6.99 7.76
C ALA A 73 8.75 8.32 7.55
N ASP A 74 9.40 9.47 7.84
CA ASP A 74 8.85 10.79 7.59
C ASP A 74 9.07 11.20 6.12
N PHE A 75 7.97 11.39 5.40
CA PHE A 75 7.97 11.83 4.01
C PHE A 75 8.56 13.23 3.77
N LYS A 76 8.70 14.05 4.81
CA LYS A 76 9.31 15.39 4.73
C LYS A 76 10.81 15.37 4.96
N ALA A 77 11.38 14.25 5.39
CA ALA A 77 12.82 14.12 5.59
C ALA A 77 13.57 14.31 4.26
N GLY A 78 14.62 15.13 4.29
CA GLY A 78 15.55 15.22 3.17
C GLY A 78 16.43 13.98 3.13
N LEU A 79 16.50 13.32 1.97
CA LEU A 79 17.41 12.20 1.75
C LEU A 79 18.61 12.66 0.91
N ASP A 80 19.79 12.14 1.21
CA ASP A 80 20.92 12.28 0.30
C ASP A 80 20.72 11.43 -0.97
N THR A 81 21.69 11.50 -1.89
CA THR A 81 21.57 10.79 -3.17
C THR A 81 21.57 9.28 -3.01
N ASP A 82 22.41 8.75 -2.12
CA ASP A 82 22.56 7.30 -1.94
C ASP A 82 21.32 6.72 -1.26
N ASP A 83 20.81 7.38 -0.23
CA ASP A 83 19.58 7.01 0.47
C ASP A 83 18.37 7.10 -0.45
N ARG A 84 18.28 8.15 -1.28
CA ARG A 84 17.19 8.28 -2.25
C ARG A 84 17.21 7.14 -3.28
N ILE A 85 18.39 6.78 -3.79
CA ILE A 85 18.54 5.64 -4.72
C ILE A 85 18.21 4.32 -4.00
N ALA A 86 18.61 4.17 -2.73
CA ALA A 86 18.33 2.99 -1.94
C ALA A 86 16.82 2.79 -1.73
N GLU A 87 16.09 3.85 -1.38
CA GLU A 87 14.62 3.86 -1.25
C GLU A 87 13.92 3.46 -2.55
N LEU A 88 14.31 4.06 -3.69
CA LEU A 88 13.74 3.70 -4.99
C LEU A 88 13.91 2.21 -5.29
N CYS A 89 15.13 1.69 -5.09
CA CYS A 89 15.40 0.26 -5.25
C CYS A 89 14.57 -0.59 -4.29
N ASN A 90 14.39 -0.16 -3.04
CA ASN A 90 13.61 -0.90 -2.04
C ASN A 90 12.14 -0.99 -2.44
N ILE A 91 11.52 0.13 -2.80
CA ILE A 91 10.11 0.17 -3.23
C ILE A 91 9.89 -0.68 -4.49
N GLN A 92 10.81 -0.66 -5.46
CA GLN A 92 10.73 -1.53 -6.64
C GLN A 92 10.78 -3.02 -6.26
N SER A 93 11.68 -3.40 -5.36
CA SER A 93 11.79 -4.76 -4.85
C SER A 93 10.54 -5.21 -4.08
N ILE A 94 9.98 -4.36 -3.21
CA ILE A 94 8.74 -4.64 -2.49
C ILE A 94 7.58 -4.79 -3.47
N GLY A 95 7.48 -3.89 -4.46
CA GLY A 95 6.43 -3.97 -5.47
C GLY A 95 6.49 -5.25 -6.30
N ALA A 96 7.69 -5.73 -6.65
CA ALA A 96 7.86 -7.01 -7.32
C ALA A 96 7.44 -8.19 -6.42
N ALA A 97 7.76 -8.15 -5.13
CA ALA A 97 7.32 -9.18 -4.18
C ALA A 97 5.80 -9.20 -4.01
N MET A 98 5.15 -8.04 -3.97
CA MET A 98 3.69 -7.92 -3.94
C MET A 98 3.03 -8.44 -5.21
N GLU A 99 3.57 -8.12 -6.39
CA GLU A 99 3.05 -8.65 -7.66
C GLU A 99 3.16 -10.18 -7.71
N ASN A 100 4.27 -10.77 -7.23
CA ASN A 100 4.41 -12.21 -7.12
C ASN A 100 3.33 -12.83 -6.22
N MET A 101 3.01 -12.19 -5.08
CA MET A 101 1.91 -12.64 -4.21
C MET A 101 0.54 -12.55 -4.91
N ILE A 102 0.30 -11.52 -5.72
CA ILE A 102 -0.93 -11.35 -6.50
C ILE A 102 -1.07 -12.46 -7.55
N LEU A 103 -0.01 -12.76 -8.30
CA LEU A 103 0.01 -13.81 -9.31
C LEU A 103 -0.24 -15.20 -8.68
N GLU A 104 0.42 -15.49 -7.55
CA GLU A 104 0.23 -16.74 -6.81
C GLU A 104 -1.19 -16.85 -6.25
N ALA A 105 -1.75 -15.76 -5.70
CA ALA A 105 -3.12 -15.73 -5.22
C ALA A 105 -4.11 -16.03 -6.35
N GLN A 106 -3.91 -15.43 -7.53
CA GLN A 106 -4.74 -15.66 -8.71
C GLN A 106 -4.66 -17.11 -9.20
N GLU A 107 -3.47 -17.72 -9.22
CA GLU A 107 -3.30 -19.15 -9.57
C GLU A 107 -4.08 -20.06 -8.61
N ARG A 108 -4.17 -19.66 -7.34
CA ARG A 108 -4.95 -20.35 -6.30
C ARG A 108 -6.44 -20.00 -6.29
N GLY A 109 -6.91 -19.19 -7.24
CA GLY A 109 -8.32 -18.78 -7.33
C GLY A 109 -8.75 -17.73 -6.31
N LEU A 110 -7.81 -17.01 -5.72
CA LEU A 110 -8.07 -15.89 -4.80
C LEU A 110 -8.05 -14.57 -5.57
N GLY A 111 -8.98 -13.68 -5.22
CA GLY A 111 -8.95 -12.28 -5.63
C GLY A 111 -8.07 -11.45 -4.70
N THR A 112 -7.47 -10.40 -5.26
CA THR A 112 -6.62 -9.46 -4.51
C THR A 112 -6.93 -8.02 -4.86
N LEU A 113 -6.69 -7.11 -3.90
CA LEU A 113 -6.71 -5.66 -4.13
C LEU A 113 -5.47 -5.01 -3.50
N TRP A 114 -4.59 -4.46 -4.34
CA TRP A 114 -3.48 -3.61 -3.90
C TRP A 114 -4.01 -2.23 -3.50
N LEU A 115 -3.70 -1.81 -2.27
CA LEU A 115 -4.12 -0.54 -1.71
C LEU A 115 -2.94 0.44 -1.56
N GLY A 116 -2.93 1.47 -2.43
CA GLY A 116 -2.19 2.72 -2.20
C GLY A 116 -3.01 3.73 -1.39
N ASP A 117 -4.31 3.51 -1.26
CA ASP A 117 -5.23 4.42 -0.56
C ASP A 117 -4.95 4.55 0.94
N ILE A 118 -4.11 3.65 1.50
CA ILE A 118 -3.60 3.78 2.88
C ILE A 118 -2.91 5.13 3.12
N PHE A 119 -2.35 5.76 2.07
CA PHE A 119 -1.65 7.03 2.23
C PHE A 119 -2.57 8.21 2.54
N PHE A 120 -3.89 8.11 2.28
CA PHE A 120 -4.84 9.13 2.71
C PHE A 120 -5.11 9.12 4.22
N ALA A 121 -4.75 8.05 4.92
CA ALA A 121 -4.85 7.90 6.36
C ALA A 121 -3.47 7.58 6.97
N TYR A 122 -2.40 8.02 6.32
CA TYR A 122 -1.04 7.56 6.62
C TYR A 122 -0.60 7.82 8.06
N PRO A 123 -0.79 9.02 8.64
CA PRO A 123 -0.33 9.27 10.01
C PRO A 123 -0.93 8.27 11.01
N GLU A 124 -2.24 8.05 10.93
CA GLU A 124 -2.96 7.13 11.81
C GLU A 124 -2.55 5.67 11.58
N LEU A 125 -2.40 5.26 10.32
CA LEU A 125 -2.02 3.88 9.98
C LEU A 125 -0.55 3.56 10.26
N ALA A 126 0.35 4.54 10.12
CA ALA A 126 1.75 4.39 10.48
C ALA A 126 1.91 4.25 12.00
N GLU A 127 1.21 5.07 12.78
CA GLU A 127 1.16 4.94 14.25
C GLU A 127 0.58 3.59 14.68
N TRP A 128 -0.53 3.18 14.08
CA TRP A 128 -1.14 1.89 14.35
C TRP A 128 -0.19 0.73 14.05
N THR A 129 0.48 0.77 12.89
CA THR A 129 1.42 -0.28 12.48
C THR A 129 2.59 -0.34 13.44
N ALA A 130 3.16 0.80 13.82
CA ALA A 130 4.26 0.86 14.79
C ALA A 130 3.87 0.36 16.18
N ALA A 131 2.62 0.57 16.60
CA ALA A 131 2.12 0.11 17.90
C ALA A 131 1.89 -1.41 17.96
N HIS A 132 1.60 -2.06 16.83
CA HIS A 132 1.24 -3.48 16.78
C HIS A 132 2.37 -4.38 16.24
N ASP A 133 3.12 -3.91 15.24
CA ASP A 133 4.22 -4.62 14.59
C ASP A 133 5.34 -3.64 14.22
N GLY A 134 5.79 -2.87 15.22
CA GLY A 134 6.85 -1.88 15.07
C GLY A 134 8.23 -2.51 14.87
N GLY A 135 9.20 -1.68 14.46
CA GLY A 135 10.58 -2.11 14.21
C GLY A 135 10.86 -2.52 12.76
N HIS A 136 9.83 -2.61 11.92
CA HIS A 136 9.93 -3.03 10.52
C HIS A 136 9.90 -1.86 9.52
N GLY A 137 10.39 -0.70 9.95
CA GLY A 137 10.53 0.49 9.10
C GLY A 137 9.20 1.13 8.69
N MET A 138 9.04 1.40 7.40
CA MET A 138 7.98 2.28 6.88
C MET A 138 6.85 1.49 6.22
N LEU A 139 5.59 1.73 6.57
CA LEU A 139 4.45 1.17 5.84
C LEU A 139 4.40 1.73 4.41
N VAL A 140 4.37 0.87 3.40
CA VAL A 140 4.45 1.30 1.99
C VAL A 140 3.30 0.82 1.11
N ALA A 141 2.62 -0.25 1.50
CA ALA A 141 1.45 -0.75 0.79
C ALA A 141 0.63 -1.70 1.67
N ALA A 142 -0.59 -2.00 1.23
CA ALA A 142 -1.38 -3.09 1.78
C ALA A 142 -2.05 -3.90 0.66
N LEU A 143 -2.35 -5.17 0.94
CA LEU A 143 -2.95 -6.11 0.00
C LEU A 143 -4.11 -6.85 0.67
N CYS A 144 -5.33 -6.61 0.21
CA CYS A 144 -6.46 -7.45 0.56
C CYS A 144 -6.40 -8.75 -0.23
N VAL A 145 -6.68 -9.89 0.42
CA VAL A 145 -6.74 -11.21 -0.21
C VAL A 145 -8.00 -11.92 0.25
N GLY A 146 -8.71 -12.58 -0.68
CA GLY A 146 -9.89 -13.39 -0.35
C GLY A 146 -10.54 -14.03 -1.58
N TYR A 147 -11.62 -14.78 -1.36
CA TYR A 147 -12.44 -15.26 -2.49
C TYR A 147 -13.22 -14.11 -3.11
N ALA A 148 -13.11 -13.95 -4.43
CA ALA A 148 -13.74 -12.85 -5.14
C ALA A 148 -15.27 -13.00 -5.13
N GLY A 149 -15.98 -11.96 -4.69
CA GLY A 149 -17.44 -11.87 -4.78
C GLY A 149 -17.93 -11.41 -6.17
N GLU A 150 -17.03 -10.93 -7.02
CA GLU A 150 -17.30 -10.44 -8.36
C GLU A 150 -16.12 -10.69 -9.30
N ALA A 151 -16.38 -10.71 -10.62
CA ALA A 151 -15.37 -10.86 -11.67
C ALA A 151 -15.53 -9.74 -12.72
N PRO A 152 -15.11 -8.50 -12.40
CA PRO A 152 -15.28 -7.37 -13.31
C PRO A 152 -14.43 -7.53 -14.58
N LYS A 153 -14.86 -6.90 -15.67
CA LYS A 153 -14.07 -6.85 -16.90
C LYS A 153 -12.76 -6.09 -16.68
N ALA A 154 -11.70 -6.55 -17.33
CA ALA A 154 -10.42 -5.86 -17.32
C ALA A 154 -10.57 -4.40 -17.81
N ARG A 155 -10.03 -3.45 -17.04
CA ARG A 155 -9.96 -2.04 -17.45
C ARG A 155 -9.08 -1.87 -18.69
N ALA A 156 -9.35 -0.85 -19.50
CA ALA A 156 -8.53 -0.54 -20.67
C ALA A 156 -7.05 -0.36 -20.29
N ARG A 157 -6.15 -0.82 -21.16
CA ARG A 157 -4.69 -0.66 -21.04
C ARG A 157 -4.20 0.33 -22.09
N LYS A 158 -3.09 1.02 -21.82
CA LYS A 158 -2.37 1.80 -22.83
C LYS A 158 -1.94 0.90 -23.99
N GLY A 159 -1.88 1.45 -25.20
CA GLY A 159 -1.32 0.73 -26.34
C GLY A 159 0.18 0.51 -26.17
N PHE A 160 0.72 -0.55 -26.79
CA PHE A 160 2.15 -0.86 -26.72
C PHE A 160 3.03 0.32 -27.17
N ALA A 161 2.65 0.97 -28.28
CA ALA A 161 3.37 2.11 -28.83
C ALA A 161 3.35 3.35 -27.91
N ASP A 162 2.39 3.44 -26.99
CA ASP A 162 2.31 4.53 -26.01
C ASP A 162 3.29 4.33 -24.83
N CYS A 163 3.84 3.12 -24.68
CA CYS A 163 4.66 2.71 -23.55
C CYS A 163 6.11 2.37 -23.96
N VAL A 164 6.41 2.27 -25.26
CA VAL A 164 7.70 1.76 -25.74
C VAL A 164 8.27 2.67 -26.83
N THR A 165 9.52 3.09 -26.65
CA THR A 165 10.32 3.78 -27.67
C THR A 165 11.55 2.93 -27.98
N PHE A 166 11.75 2.59 -29.25
CA PHE A 166 12.97 1.92 -29.72
C PHE A 166 13.95 2.97 -30.22
N LEU A 167 15.14 3.00 -29.65
CA LEU A 167 16.29 3.72 -30.22
C LEU A 167 17.04 2.75 -31.13
N ARG A 168 17.29 3.14 -32.37
CA ARG A 168 18.05 2.38 -33.36
C ARG A 168 19.35 3.09 -33.67
#